data_AF-A0A534VVF1-F1
#
_entry.id   AF-A0A534VVF1-F1
#
_cell.length_a   1.000
_cell.length_b   1.000
_cell.length_c   1.000
_cell.angle_alpha   90.00
_cell.angle_beta   90.00
_cell.angle_gamma   90.00
#
_symmetry.space_group_name_H-M   'P 1'
#
loop_
_entity.id
_entity.type
_entity.pdbx_description
1 polymer ?
#
loop_
_entity_poly.entity_id
_entity_poly.type
_entity_poly.pdbx_seq_one_letter_code
_entity_poly.pdbx_strand_id
1 'polypeptide(L)' 'MAISPLLGIAQRALLASETALGVVGNNIANVNTPGYTRQIPDLESDPSIVTLQGVLVGTGVHVAAVRQVVDPLL' A
#
# COMPACT_ATOMS: atom_id res chain seq x y z
N MET A 1 -1.37 17.19 23.26
CA MET A 1 -1.11 16.01 22.39
C MET A 1 -2.23 15.93 21.38
N ALA A 2 -2.01 16.32 20.13
CA ALA A 2 -3.06 16.41 19.12
C ALA A 2 -3.43 15.02 18.56
N ILE A 3 -4.72 14.75 18.33
CA ILE A 3 -5.24 13.53 17.68
C ILE A 3 -5.01 13.56 16.16
N SER A 4 -4.79 14.74 15.58
CA SER A 4 -4.69 14.93 14.13
C SER A 4 -3.64 14.05 13.41
N PRO A 5 -2.42 13.83 13.97
CA PRO A 5 -1.43 12.95 13.34
C PRO A 5 -1.87 11.49 13.29
N LEU A 6 -2.51 10.99 14.36
CA LEU A 6 -3.04 9.62 14.41
C LEU A 6 -4.18 9.43 13.39
N LEU A 7 -5.06 10.42 13.27
CA LEU A 7 -6.14 10.37 12.28
C LEU A 7 -5.61 10.40 10.85
N GLY A 8 -4.53 11.14 10.59
CA GLY A 8 -3.83 11.12 9.30
C GLY A 8 -3.23 9.75 8.97
N ILE A 9 -2.58 9.09 9.94
CA ILE A 9 -2.06 7.72 9.77
C ILE A 9 -3.20 6.75 9.46
N ALA A 10 -4.30 6.82 10.22
CA ALA A 10 -5.47 5.97 10.01
C ALA A 10 -6.08 6.17 8.62
N GLN A 11 -6.24 7.42 8.18
CA GLN A 11 -6.73 7.74 6.84
C GLN A 11 -5.86 7.10 5.75
N ARG A 12 -4.53 7.25 5.84
CA ARG A 12 -3.60 6.67 4.87
C ARG A 12 -3.67 5.13 4.83
N ALA A 13 -3.74 4.50 6.01
CA ALA A 13 -3.90 3.05 6.10
C ALA A 13 -5.19 2.56 5.43
N LEU A 14 -6.31 3.28 5.62
CA LEU A 14 -7.58 2.96 4.97
C LEU A 14 -7.50 3.09 3.44
N LEU A 15 -6.94 4.20 2.93
CA LEU A 15 -6.79 4.42 1.50
C LEU A 15 -5.85 3.40 0.83
N ALA A 16 -4.75 3.05 1.50
CA ALA A 16 -3.84 2.01 1.01
C ALA A 16 -4.53 0.64 0.97
N SER A 17 -5.33 0.33 1.99
CA SER A 17 -6.09 -0.92 2.06
C SER A 17 -7.19 -0.99 0.99
N GLU A 18 -7.91 0.12 0.75
CA GLU A 18 -8.90 0.23 -0.31
C GLU A 18 -8.27 -0.05 -1.68
N THR A 19 -7.13 0.57 -1.95
CA THR A 19 -6.37 0.34 -3.19
C THR A 19 -5.95 -1.12 -3.32
N ALA A 20 -5.41 -1.72 -2.25
CA ALA A 20 -5.01 -3.12 -2.24
C ALA A 20 -6.19 -4.07 -2.50
N LEU A 21 -7.35 -3.81 -1.90
CA LEU A 21 -8.59 -4.56 -2.15
C LEU A 21 -9.05 -4.41 -3.60
N GLY A 22 -8.90 -3.23 -4.21
CA GLY A 22 -9.14 -3.02 -5.63
C GLY A 22 -8.27 -3.91 -6.53
N VAL A 23 -6.98 -4.05 -6.21
CA VAL A 23 -6.08 -4.98 -6.93
C VAL A 23 -6.53 -6.43 -6.75
N VAL A 24 -6.91 -6.82 -5.54
CA VAL A 24 -7.46 -8.17 -5.27
C VAL A 24 -8.74 -8.42 -6.08
N GLY A 25 -9.66 -7.45 -6.12
CA GLY A 25 -10.88 -7.54 -6.91
C GLY A 25 -10.61 -7.71 -8.40
N ASN A 26 -9.68 -6.93 -8.96
CA ASN A 26 -9.26 -7.05 -10.35
C ASN A 26 -8.66 -8.43 -10.66
N ASN A 27 -7.84 -8.98 -9.76
CA ASN A 27 -7.28 -10.31 -9.91
C ASN A 27 -8.37 -11.39 -9.95
N ILE A 28 -9.35 -11.31 -9.04
CA ILE A 28 -10.46 -12.27 -8.97
C ILE A 28 -11.31 -12.19 -10.24
N ALA A 29 -11.65 -10.97 -10.68
CA ALA A 29 -12.47 -10.75 -11.87
C ALA A 29 -11.85 -11.32 -13.15
N ASN A 30 -10.51 -11.35 -13.23
CA ASN A 30 -9.77 -11.78 -14.42
C ASN A 30 -9.10 -13.15 -14.28
N VAL A 31 -9.41 -13.93 -13.24
CA VAL A 31 -8.74 -15.21 -12.95
C VAL A 31 -8.80 -16.22 -14.11
N ASN A 32 -9.88 -16.19 -14.91
CA ASN A 32 -10.09 -17.08 -16.05
C ASN A 32 -9.86 -16.38 -17.41
N THR A 33 -9.32 -15.16 -17.41
CA THR A 33 -9.03 -14.42 -18.64
C THR A 33 -7.66 -14.83 -19.18
N PRO A 34 -7.56 -15.49 -20.35
CA PRO A 34 -6.28 -15.87 -20.93
C PRO A 34 -5.36 -14.65 -21.14
N GLY A 35 -4.09 -14.79 -20.77
CA GLY A 35 -3.10 -13.71 -20.86
C GLY A 35 -3.16 -12.69 -19.72
N TYR A 36 -4.11 -12.81 -18.78
CA TYR A 36 -4.09 -11.99 -17.57
C TYR A 36 -2.92 -12.36 -16.67
N THR A 37 -2.18 -11.34 -16.22
CA THR A 37 -1.10 -11.50 -15.25
C THR A 37 -1.55 -10.96 -13.90
N ARG A 38 -1.41 -11.78 -12.85
CA ARG A 38 -1.76 -11.40 -11.48
C ARG A 38 -0.96 -10.18 -11.04
N GLN A 39 -1.64 -9.27 -10.37
CA GLN A 39 -1.07 -8.04 -9.81
C GLN A 39 -0.95 -8.12 -8.28
N ILE A 40 0.08 -7.50 -7.71
CA ILE A 40 0.32 -7.40 -6.27
C ILE A 40 0.55 -5.93 -5.92
N PRO A 41 -0.21 -5.35 -4.96
CA PRO A 41 0.10 -4.04 -4.43
C PRO A 41 1.33 -4.12 -3.52
N ASP A 42 2.29 -3.23 -3.72
CA ASP A 42 3.42 -3.02 -2.82
C ASP A 42 3.10 -1.90 -1.86
N LEU A 43 3.07 -2.23 -0.57
CA LEU A 43 2.89 -1.25 0.48
C LEU A 43 4.25 -0.87 1.07
N GLU A 44 4.48 0.43 1.21
CA GLU A 44 5.69 0.98 1.79
C GLU A 44 5.35 1.95 2.93
N SER A 45 6.22 1.99 3.94
CA SER A 45 6.10 2.95 5.04
C SER A 45 6.38 4.35 4.53
N ASP A 46 5.56 5.31 4.92
CA ASP A 46 5.86 6.72 4.66
C ASP A 46 7.12 7.15 5.41
N PRO A 47 7.86 8.16 4.87
CA PRO A 47 9.02 8.72 5.55
C PRO A 47 8.70 9.14 6.98
N SER A 48 9.50 8.64 7.92
CA SER A 48 9.35 8.98 9.33
C SER A 48 9.74 10.44 9.59
N ILE A 49 9.06 11.08 10.53
CA ILE A 49 9.43 12.42 11.02
C ILE A 49 10.30 12.28 12.27
N VAL A 50 11.32 13.14 12.39
CA VAL A 50 12.15 13.22 13.59
C VAL A 50 11.57 14.29 14.50
N THR A 51 11.23 13.89 15.73
CA THR A 51 10.75 14.81 16.77
C THR A 51 11.90 15.67 17.31
N LEU A 52 11.56 16.74 18.02
CA LEU A 52 12.55 17.61 18.68
C LEU A 52 13.41 16.87 19.72
N GLN A 53 12.94 15.74 20.25
CA GLN A 53 13.70 14.86 21.15
C GLN A 53 14.53 13.77 20.41
N GLY A 54 14.63 13.83 19.08
CA GLY A 54 15.38 12.85 18.28
C GLY A 54 14.66 11.50 18.07
N VAL A 55 13.39 11.38 18.46
CA VAL A 55 12.59 10.16 18.25
C VAL A 55 12.01 10.16 16.83
N LEU A 56 12.17 9.05 16.11
CA LEU A 56 11.52 8.82 14.82
C LEU A 56 10.06 8.37 15.04
N VAL A 57 9.14 9.05 14.36
CA VAL A 57 7.71 8.73 14.39
C VAL A 57 7.27 8.38 12.97
N GLY A 58 6.70 7.18 12.81
CA GLY A 58 6.13 6.74 11.54
C GLY A 58 4.91 7.56 11.17
N THR A 59 4.76 7.86 9.88
CA THR A 59 3.71 8.76 9.36
C THR A 59 2.62 8.02 8.57
N GLY A 60 2.71 6.69 8.48
CA GLY A 60 1.71 5.84 7.85
C GLY A 60 2.30 4.93 6.78
N VAL A 61 1.46 4.55 5.84
CA VAL A 61 1.75 3.62 4.74
C VAL A 61 1.07 4.12 3.48
N HIS A 62 1.68 3.85 2.33
CA HIS A 62 1.05 4.08 1.02
C HIS A 62 1.31 2.88 0.10
N VAL A 63 0.60 2.84 -1.03
CA VAL A 63 0.89 1.87 -2.10
C VAL A 63 1.94 2.48 -3.02
N ALA A 64 3.16 1.95 -2.99
CA ALA A 64 4.28 2.43 -3.79
C ALA A 64 4.14 2.04 -5.27
N ALA A 65 3.68 0.80 -5.51
CA ALA A 65 3.48 0.26 -6.84
C ALA A 65 2.41 -0.84 -6.85
N VAL A 66 1.95 -1.20 -8.05
CA VAL A 66 1.22 -2.44 -8.29
C VAL A 66 2.02 -3.24 -9.30
N ARG A 67 2.70 -4.28 -8.83
CA ARG A 67 3.57 -5.11 -9.66
C ARG A 67 2.82 -6.27 -10.27
N GLN A 68 3.18 -6.59 -11.50
CA GLN A 68 2.74 -7.82 -12.16
C GLN A 68 3.65 -8.98 -11.76
N VAL A 69 3.06 -10.13 -11.48
CA VAL A 69 3.78 -11.37 -11.20
C VAL A 69 4.05 -12.08 -12.51
N VAL A 70 5.14 -11.70 -13.16
CA VAL A 70 5.67 -12.37 -14.35
C VAL A 70 6.82 -13.28 -13.90
N ASP A 71 6.91 -14.48 -14.45
CA ASP A 71 8.07 -15.33 -14.24
C ASP A 71 9.30 -14.66 -14.90
N PRO A 72 10.33 -14.29 -14.14
CA PRO A 72 11.50 -13.61 -14.71
C PRO A 72 12.40 -14.55 -15.53
N LEU A 73 12.12 -15.86 -15.57
CA LEU A 73 12.92 -16.88 -16.25
C LEU A 73 12.30 -17.40 -17.55
N LEU A 74 11.18 -16.83 -17.99
CA LEU A 74 10.51 -17.10 -19.27
C LEU A 74 10.41 -15.81 -20.11
#